data_AF-A0A350P4S5-F1
#
_entry.id   AF-A0A350P4S5-F1
#
_cell.length_a   1.000
_cell.length_b   1.000
_cell.length_c   1.000
_cell.angle_alpha   90.00
_cell.angle_beta   90.00
_cell.angle_gamma   90.00
#
_symmetry.space_group_name_H-M   'P 1'
#
loop_
_entity.id
_entity.type
_entity.pdbx_description
1 polymer ?
#
loop_
_entity_poly.entity_id
_entity_poly.type
_entity_poly.pdbx_seq_one_letter_code
_entity_poly.pdbx_strand_id
1 'polypeptide(L)'
;MAVFTLCSQHVHAQEKQQSEDSDENDIEVIDIIKRDVTTESALDNRMEGDKEALDNSFAMTQHRQNYILPMTYITNPNSAGNSELTEENIDKKEAKFQVSTKFPLYLEEAGFDGVYFGFTLTSFWQLYNSEVSKPFRETNYEPEVFWQETADYSVFGYKFNTFQVGFNHMSNGQSGLQSRSWNRLFASIVFS
;
A
#
# COMPACT_ATOMS: atom_id res chain seq x y z
N MET A 1 -88.41 -15.40 -15.17
CA MET A 1 -88.19 -16.74 -14.60
C MET A 1 -86.68 -16.92 -14.50
N ALA A 2 -86.16 -16.89 -13.28
CA ALA A 2 -84.73 -16.92 -12.99
C ALA A 2 -84.18 -18.34 -13.11
N VAL A 3 -82.96 -18.50 -13.64
CA VAL A 3 -82.00 -19.50 -13.16
C VAL A 3 -80.59 -18.88 -13.25
N PHE A 4 -79.98 -18.74 -12.08
CA PHE A 4 -78.58 -18.40 -11.82
C PHE A 4 -77.68 -19.63 -12.01
N THR A 5 -76.39 -19.43 -12.38
CA THR A 5 -75.16 -20.19 -11.98
C THR A 5 -73.99 -19.60 -12.82
N LEU A 6 -73.14 -18.66 -12.32
CA LEU A 6 -71.87 -18.81 -11.56
C LEU A 6 -70.88 -19.83 -12.20
N CYS A 7 -69.57 -19.64 -12.37
CA CYS A 7 -68.60 -18.55 -12.24
C CYS A 7 -67.23 -19.08 -12.75
N SER A 8 -66.39 -18.19 -13.25
CA SER A 8 -64.90 -18.16 -13.20
C SER A 8 -63.98 -19.22 -13.88
N GLN A 9 -63.20 -18.69 -14.84
CA GLN A 9 -61.72 -18.75 -14.99
C GLN A 9 -60.94 -19.99 -14.50
N HIS A 10 -60.18 -20.63 -15.40
CA HIS A 10 -58.69 -20.59 -15.41
C HIS A 10 -58.11 -21.47 -16.52
N VAL A 11 -57.09 -20.93 -17.18
CA VAL A 11 -56.11 -21.62 -18.04
C VAL A 11 -55.08 -22.28 -17.14
N HIS A 12 -54.80 -23.58 -17.29
CA HIS A 12 -53.45 -24.20 -17.16
C HIS A 12 -53.42 -25.74 -17.26
N ALA A 13 -52.32 -26.22 -17.86
CA ALA A 13 -51.61 -27.50 -17.62
C ALA A 13 -52.28 -28.79 -18.17
N GLN A 14 -51.62 -29.79 -18.78
CA GLN A 14 -50.23 -30.30 -18.88
C GLN A 14 -50.08 -30.99 -20.28
N GLU A 15 -48.93 -31.11 -20.94
CA GLU A 15 -47.77 -32.02 -20.71
C GLU A 15 -46.53 -31.43 -21.44
N LYS A 16 -45.34 -31.19 -20.83
CA LYS A 16 -44.25 -32.12 -20.42
C LYS A 16 -43.81 -33.05 -21.56
N GLN A 17 -42.57 -33.20 -22.01
CA GLN A 17 -41.18 -32.93 -21.57
C GLN A 17 -40.36 -32.66 -22.87
N GLN A 18 -39.22 -31.96 -22.92
CA GLN A 18 -37.90 -32.43 -22.47
C GLN A 18 -36.82 -31.50 -23.07
N SER A 19 -36.01 -30.84 -22.23
CA SER A 19 -34.57 -30.57 -22.43
C SER A 19 -34.10 -29.49 -21.44
N GLU A 20 -34.01 -29.85 -20.17
CA GLU A 20 -33.10 -29.24 -19.20
C GLU A 20 -31.77 -29.99 -19.35
N ASP A 21 -30.74 -29.40 -19.98
CA ASP A 21 -29.35 -29.90 -19.86
C ASP A 21 -28.26 -28.91 -20.33
N SER A 22 -28.53 -27.59 -20.35
CA SER A 22 -27.56 -26.59 -20.84
C SER A 22 -27.02 -25.63 -19.78
N ASP A 23 -27.57 -25.64 -18.56
CA ASP A 23 -27.30 -24.54 -17.60
C ASP A 23 -26.22 -24.86 -16.56
N GLU A 24 -25.75 -26.10 -16.46
CA GLU A 24 -24.78 -26.50 -15.43
C GLU A 24 -23.32 -26.17 -15.80
N ASN A 25 -22.98 -26.29 -17.09
CA ASN A 25 -21.63 -26.00 -17.57
C ASN A 25 -21.33 -24.49 -17.64
N ASP A 26 -22.34 -23.66 -17.93
CA ASP A 26 -22.16 -22.20 -18.00
C ASP A 26 -21.98 -21.60 -16.61
N ILE A 27 -22.62 -22.14 -15.58
CA ILE A 27 -22.42 -21.70 -14.19
C ILE A 27 -21.03 -22.09 -13.71
N GLU A 28 -20.57 -23.32 -13.96
CA GLU A 28 -19.20 -23.72 -13.58
C GLU A 28 -18.13 -22.90 -14.31
N VAL A 29 -18.28 -22.63 -15.61
CA VAL A 29 -17.31 -21.82 -16.37
C VAL A 29 -17.30 -20.37 -15.88
N ILE A 30 -18.45 -19.77 -15.57
CA ILE A 30 -18.51 -18.41 -15.01
C ILE A 30 -17.87 -18.36 -13.61
N ASP A 31 -18.10 -19.38 -12.78
CA ASP A 31 -17.56 -19.44 -11.41
C ASP A 31 -16.06 -19.79 -11.38
N ILE A 32 -15.57 -20.55 -12.36
CA ILE A 32 -14.14 -20.83 -12.59
C ILE A 32 -13.43 -19.57 -13.12
N ILE A 33 -14.02 -18.86 -14.09
CA ILE A 33 -13.48 -17.59 -14.59
C ILE A 33 -13.51 -16.52 -13.50
N LYS A 34 -14.54 -16.45 -12.65
CA LYS A 34 -14.56 -15.56 -11.48
C LYS A 34 -13.51 -15.94 -10.45
N ARG A 35 -13.34 -17.23 -10.14
CA ARG A 35 -12.38 -17.69 -9.13
C ARG A 35 -10.92 -17.42 -9.50
N ASP A 36 -10.58 -17.48 -10.79
CA ASP A 36 -9.20 -17.25 -11.25
C ASP A 36 -8.79 -15.77 -11.20
N VAL A 37 -9.75 -14.83 -11.11
CA VAL A 37 -9.49 -13.38 -10.93
C VAL A 37 -9.58 -12.91 -9.47
N THR A 38 -9.99 -13.78 -8.53
CA THR A 38 -10.29 -13.39 -7.13
C THR A 38 -9.40 -14.07 -6.09
N THR A 39 -8.15 -14.41 -6.41
CA THR A 39 -7.20 -14.68 -5.32
C THR A 39 -6.91 -13.37 -4.62
N GLU A 40 -7.51 -13.16 -3.44
CA GLU A 40 -7.28 -11.98 -2.62
C GLU A 40 -5.78 -11.74 -2.44
N SER A 41 -5.31 -10.60 -2.93
CA SER A 41 -3.91 -10.22 -2.82
C SER A 41 -3.60 -9.76 -1.39
N ALA A 42 -2.35 -9.91 -0.98
CA ALA A 42 -1.86 -9.23 0.24
C ALA A 42 -2.02 -7.70 0.14
N LEU A 43 -2.08 -7.15 -1.08
CA LEU A 43 -2.34 -5.73 -1.32
C LEU A 43 -3.80 -5.38 -1.08
N ASP A 44 -4.75 -6.24 -1.44
CA ASP A 44 -6.18 -6.00 -1.21
C ASP A 44 -6.47 -5.97 0.30
N ASN A 45 -5.95 -6.94 1.05
CA ASN A 45 -6.05 -6.99 2.51
C ASN A 45 -5.44 -5.75 3.18
N ARG A 46 -4.29 -5.29 2.67
CA ARG A 46 -3.65 -4.06 3.16
C ARG A 46 -4.50 -2.83 2.87
N MET A 47 -5.05 -2.72 1.66
CA MET A 47 -5.90 -1.60 1.28
C MET A 47 -7.11 -1.55 2.20
N GLU A 48 -7.79 -2.66 2.44
CA GLU A 48 -8.95 -2.70 3.34
C GLU A 48 -8.59 -2.26 4.77
N GLY A 49 -7.44 -2.70 5.30
CA GLY A 49 -6.95 -2.20 6.59
C GLY A 49 -6.63 -0.70 6.61
N ASP A 50 -6.04 -0.17 5.52
CA ASP A 50 -5.84 1.28 5.37
C ASP A 50 -7.19 2.01 5.33
N LYS A 51 -8.21 1.45 4.68
CA LYS A 51 -9.56 2.01 4.61
C LYS A 51 -10.23 2.09 5.97
N GLU A 52 -10.23 0.98 6.71
CA GLU A 52 -10.78 0.91 8.06
C GLU A 52 -10.10 1.91 9.01
N ALA A 53 -8.78 2.06 8.90
CA ALA A 53 -8.04 3.03 9.68
C ALA A 53 -8.46 4.47 9.35
N LEU A 54 -8.63 4.79 8.07
CA LEU A 54 -8.97 6.14 7.59
C LEU A 54 -10.39 6.61 7.96
N ASP A 55 -11.27 5.74 8.45
CA ASP A 55 -12.55 6.13 9.06
C ASP A 55 -12.35 7.05 10.28
N ASN A 56 -11.17 7.00 10.91
CA ASN A 56 -10.74 7.98 11.90
C ASN A 56 -9.89 9.08 11.24
N SER A 57 -10.35 10.33 11.30
CA SER A 57 -9.67 11.50 10.72
C SER A 57 -8.26 11.78 11.27
N PHE A 58 -7.88 11.17 12.40
CA PHE A 58 -6.54 11.25 12.99
C PHE A 58 -5.73 9.98 12.82
N ALA A 59 -6.20 9.00 12.05
CA ALA A 59 -5.48 7.77 11.84
C ALA A 59 -4.21 8.00 11.03
N MET A 60 -3.12 7.46 11.56
CA MET A 60 -1.86 7.34 10.86
C MET A 60 -1.78 5.93 10.30
N THR A 61 -1.60 5.82 8.98
CA THR A 61 -1.43 4.52 8.32
C THR A 61 0.02 4.35 7.87
N GLN A 62 0.40 3.11 7.62
CA GLN A 62 1.74 2.82 7.14
C GLN A 62 1.92 3.31 5.70
N HIS A 63 2.95 4.10 5.40
CA HIS A 63 3.24 4.52 4.01
C HIS A 63 4.14 3.52 3.28
N ARG A 64 5.39 3.37 3.75
CA ARG A 64 6.35 2.32 3.32
C ARG A 64 6.55 1.30 4.44
N GLN A 65 7.36 0.27 4.22
CA GLN A 65 7.64 -0.71 5.26
C GLN A 65 8.25 -0.05 6.50
N ASN A 66 7.69 -0.35 7.66
CA ASN A 66 8.30 -0.08 8.95
C ASN A 66 9.14 -1.30 9.35
N TYR A 67 10.41 -1.10 9.70
CA TYR A 67 11.29 -2.20 10.11
C TYR A 67 12.41 -1.72 11.02
N ILE A 68 12.91 -2.66 11.83
CA ILE A 68 14.14 -2.52 12.60
C ILE A 68 15.00 -3.74 12.28
N LEU A 69 16.23 -3.49 11.86
CA LEU A 69 17.29 -4.49 11.69
C LEU A 69 18.32 -4.22 12.79
N PRO A 70 18.31 -4.98 13.90
CA PRO A 70 19.21 -4.73 15.02
C PRO A 70 20.68 -4.83 14.63
N MET A 71 20.99 -5.65 13.63
CA MET A 71 22.34 -5.84 13.11
C MET A 71 22.34 -5.94 11.59
N THR A 72 23.17 -5.12 10.96
CA THR A 72 23.53 -5.18 9.54
C THR A 72 25.06 -5.11 9.41
N TYR A 73 25.61 -5.51 8.25
CA TYR A 73 27.05 -5.48 7.99
C TYR A 73 27.35 -4.76 6.67
N ILE A 74 28.24 -3.78 6.70
CA ILE A 74 28.67 -2.98 5.56
C ILE A 74 30.16 -3.17 5.32
N THR A 75 30.55 -3.53 4.10
CA THR A 75 31.94 -3.86 3.76
C THR A 75 32.87 -2.64 3.78
N ASN A 76 32.37 -1.50 3.28
CA ASN A 76 33.09 -0.22 3.19
C ASN A 76 32.19 0.94 3.68
N PRO A 77 32.03 1.11 5.01
CA PRO A 77 31.18 2.14 5.56
C PRO A 77 31.83 3.53 5.36
N ASN A 78 31.04 4.53 4.96
CA ASN A 78 31.53 5.89 4.72
C ASN A 78 31.36 6.74 5.99
N SER A 79 32.45 7.33 6.47
CA SER A 79 32.46 8.15 7.69
C SER A 79 31.95 9.59 7.49
N ALA A 80 31.84 10.06 6.25
CA ALA A 80 31.50 11.45 5.94
C ALA A 80 30.12 11.92 6.44
N GLY A 81 29.23 11.01 6.81
CA GLY A 81 27.88 11.33 7.32
C GLY A 81 27.84 11.89 8.74
N ASN A 82 28.90 11.71 9.54
CA ASN A 82 28.98 12.21 10.91
C ASN A 82 30.41 12.67 11.25
N SER A 83 30.57 13.85 11.86
CA SER A 83 31.88 14.46 12.13
C SER A 83 32.67 13.75 13.25
N GLU A 84 32.00 12.94 14.06
CA GLU A 84 32.64 12.10 15.09
C GLU A 84 33.25 10.82 14.49
N LEU A 85 32.91 10.49 13.23
CA LEU A 85 33.37 9.29 12.55
C LEU A 85 34.54 9.56 11.60
N THR A 86 35.53 8.70 11.65
CA THR A 86 36.68 8.64 10.74
C THR A 86 36.76 7.25 10.11
N GLU A 87 37.56 7.11 9.05
CA GLU A 87 37.82 5.82 8.41
C GLU A 87 38.49 4.80 9.35
N GLU A 88 39.09 5.25 10.45
CA GLU A 88 39.75 4.39 11.44
C GLU A 88 38.79 3.90 12.53
N ASN A 89 37.81 4.72 12.92
CA ASN A 89 36.94 4.42 14.06
C ASN A 89 35.55 3.92 13.65
N ILE A 90 35.19 3.97 12.37
CA ILE A 90 33.88 3.53 11.89
C ILE A 90 33.74 2.01 11.94
N ASP A 91 32.64 1.52 12.51
CA ASP A 91 32.34 0.10 12.57
C ASP A 91 31.55 -0.33 11.31
N LYS A 92 31.83 -1.57 10.89
CA LYS A 92 31.12 -2.25 9.80
C LYS A 92 29.76 -2.78 10.24
N LYS A 93 29.54 -2.93 11.53
CA LYS A 93 28.26 -3.37 12.10
C LYS A 93 27.43 -2.20 12.59
N GLU A 94 26.20 -2.10 12.12
CA GLU A 94 25.27 -1.06 12.54
C GLU A 94 23.83 -1.57 12.59
N ALA A 95 23.02 -0.94 13.43
CA ALA A 95 21.58 -1.11 13.41
C ALA A 95 21.00 -0.21 12.30
N LYS A 96 19.99 -0.70 11.60
CA LYS A 96 19.27 0.06 10.59
C LYS A 96 17.78 0.00 10.89
N PHE A 97 17.11 1.14 10.85
CA PHE A 97 15.65 1.13 10.95
C PHE A 97 15.02 2.15 10.01
N GLN A 98 13.77 1.89 9.67
CA GLN A 98 12.94 2.78 8.90
C GLN A 98 11.58 2.91 9.57
N VAL A 99 11.15 4.16 9.75
CA VAL A 99 9.80 4.51 10.18
C VAL A 99 9.14 5.26 9.04
N SER A 100 7.96 4.81 8.61
CA SER A 100 7.24 5.36 7.48
C SER A 100 5.73 5.37 7.73
N THR A 101 5.18 6.58 7.73
CA THR A 101 3.76 6.84 7.99
C THR A 101 3.20 7.77 6.93
N LYS A 102 1.90 7.66 6.65
CA LYS A 102 1.15 8.62 5.86
C LYS A 102 -0.09 9.05 6.63
N PHE A 103 -0.54 10.26 6.33
CA PHE A 103 -1.80 10.80 6.82
C PHE A 103 -2.55 11.49 5.68
N PRO A 104 -3.88 11.36 5.66
CA PRO A 104 -4.70 12.09 4.70
C PRO A 104 -4.69 13.58 5.06
N LEU A 105 -4.46 14.45 4.07
CA LEU A 105 -4.65 15.90 4.19
C LEU A 105 -6.02 16.32 3.66
N TYR A 106 -6.46 15.65 2.60
CA TYR A 106 -7.74 15.85 1.94
C TYR A 106 -8.18 14.52 1.34
N LEU A 107 -9.44 14.13 1.55
CA LEU A 107 -10.07 12.97 0.94
C LEU A 107 -11.30 13.43 0.18
N GLU A 108 -11.58 12.78 -0.94
CA GLU A 108 -12.84 12.97 -1.66
C GLU A 108 -14.03 12.36 -0.88
N GLU A 109 -15.25 12.88 -1.10
CA GLU A 109 -16.44 12.54 -0.31
C GLU A 109 -16.83 11.04 -0.36
N ALA A 110 -16.41 10.32 -1.39
CA ALA A 110 -16.71 8.91 -1.60
C ALA A 110 -15.43 8.13 -1.94
N GLY A 111 -14.54 7.96 -0.98
CA GLY A 111 -13.40 7.05 -1.14
C GLY A 111 -12.19 7.36 -0.28
N PHE A 112 -11.06 6.79 -0.70
CA PHE A 112 -9.74 6.96 -0.08
C PHE A 112 -8.77 7.67 -1.03
N ASP A 113 -9.32 8.28 -2.05
CA ASP A 113 -8.60 9.06 -3.04
C ASP A 113 -8.47 10.48 -2.50
N GLY A 114 -7.30 11.06 -2.72
CA GLY A 114 -7.01 12.32 -2.06
C GLY A 114 -5.56 12.70 -2.02
N VAL A 115 -5.32 13.80 -1.30
CA VAL A 115 -3.99 14.31 -1.00
C VAL A 115 -3.53 13.71 0.31
N TYR A 116 -2.35 13.10 0.28
CA TYR A 116 -1.68 12.53 1.43
C TYR A 116 -0.38 13.27 1.68
N PHE A 117 -0.01 13.31 2.96
CA PHE A 117 1.36 13.58 3.36
C PHE A 117 1.98 12.29 3.87
N GLY A 118 3.14 11.95 3.34
CA GLY A 118 3.98 10.85 3.79
C GLY A 118 5.20 11.38 4.51
N PHE A 119 5.67 10.63 5.50
CA PHE A 119 6.97 10.86 6.11
C PHE A 119 7.70 9.54 6.29
N THR A 120 8.88 9.44 5.69
CA THR A 120 9.78 8.31 5.88
C THR A 120 11.08 8.79 6.51
N LEU A 121 11.50 8.13 7.58
CA LEU A 121 12.78 8.33 8.24
C LEU A 121 13.57 7.03 8.15
N THR A 122 14.81 7.10 7.66
CA THR A 122 15.74 5.96 7.64
C THR A 122 17.02 6.33 8.36
N SER A 123 17.38 5.56 9.39
CA SER A 123 18.58 5.81 10.20
C SER A 123 19.54 4.64 10.19
N PHE A 124 20.82 4.97 10.22
CA PHE A 124 21.95 4.05 10.34
C PHE A 124 22.70 4.36 11.62
N TRP A 125 22.65 3.46 12.58
CA TRP A 125 23.12 3.67 13.94
C TRP A 125 24.30 2.77 14.26
N GLN A 126 25.44 3.36 14.62
CA GLN A 126 26.65 2.66 15.05
C GLN A 126 26.49 2.12 16.48
N LEU A 127 25.41 1.38 16.73
CA LEU A 127 24.98 0.84 18.02
C LEU A 127 26.06 0.04 18.74
N TYR A 128 26.94 -0.62 17.98
CA TYR A 128 28.01 -1.48 18.49
C TYR A 128 29.35 -0.75 18.66
N ASN A 129 29.46 0.48 18.17
CA ASN A 129 30.69 1.26 18.19
C ASN A 129 30.83 2.02 19.52
N SER A 130 31.34 1.34 20.54
CA SER A 130 31.55 1.93 21.87
C SER A 130 32.66 2.97 21.93
N GLU A 131 33.60 2.97 20.98
CA GLU A 131 34.78 3.85 20.99
C GLU A 131 34.40 5.33 20.78
N VAL A 132 33.34 5.59 20.01
CA VAL A 132 32.82 6.94 19.71
C VAL A 132 31.44 7.19 20.31
N SER A 133 31.06 6.48 21.38
CA SER A 133 29.77 6.66 22.06
C SER A 133 28.53 6.37 21.18
N LYS A 134 28.65 5.43 20.23
CA LYS A 134 27.54 4.86 19.44
C LYS A 134 26.73 5.92 18.67
N PRO A 135 27.36 6.73 17.80
CA PRO A 135 26.69 7.81 17.11
C PRO A 135 25.78 7.27 15.99
N PHE A 136 24.80 8.07 15.57
CA PHE A 136 24.12 7.83 14.30
C PHE A 136 25.06 8.23 13.17
N ARG A 137 25.37 7.30 12.27
CA ARG A 137 26.21 7.59 11.10
C ARG A 137 25.47 8.45 10.09
N GLU A 138 24.17 8.20 9.92
CA GLU A 138 23.34 8.96 8.99
C GLU A 138 21.85 8.83 9.36
N THR A 139 21.07 9.87 9.11
CA THR A 139 19.59 9.82 9.17
C THR A 139 19.01 10.60 8.00
N ASN A 140 18.22 9.94 7.16
CA ASN A 140 17.52 10.55 6.05
C ASN A 140 16.06 10.81 6.42
N TYR A 141 15.62 12.04 6.17
CA TYR A 141 14.26 12.53 6.35
C TYR A 141 13.63 12.73 4.96
N GLU A 142 12.53 12.05 4.71
CA GLU A 142 11.82 12.03 3.43
C GLU A 142 10.34 12.41 3.61
N PRO A 143 10.00 13.70 3.76
CA PRO A 143 8.62 14.16 3.61
C PRO A 143 8.15 14.09 2.15
N GLU A 144 6.90 13.68 1.96
CA GLU A 144 6.24 13.51 0.68
C GLU A 144 4.85 14.15 0.73
N VAL A 145 4.45 14.83 -0.34
CA VAL A 145 3.05 15.23 -0.56
C VAL A 145 2.64 14.71 -1.91
N PHE A 146 1.57 13.93 -1.95
CA PHE A 146 1.16 13.24 -3.16
C PHE A 146 -0.35 13.09 -3.24
N TRP A 147 -0.85 13.07 -4.47
CA TRP A 147 -2.18 12.58 -4.78
C TRP A 147 -2.12 11.05 -4.87
N GLN A 148 -3.11 10.38 -4.28
CA GLN A 148 -3.31 8.95 -4.39
C GLN A 148 -4.70 8.69 -4.96
N GLU A 149 -4.77 7.80 -5.94
CA GLU A 149 -6.01 7.35 -6.58
C GLU A 149 -6.06 5.82 -6.55
N THR A 150 -7.20 5.29 -6.15
CA THR A 150 -7.48 3.86 -6.10
C THR A 150 -7.83 3.40 -7.51
N ALA A 151 -7.10 2.43 -8.01
CA ALA A 151 -7.41 1.76 -9.26
C ALA A 151 -8.05 0.41 -8.93
N ASP A 152 -9.07 0.01 -9.68
CA ASP A 152 -9.64 -1.34 -9.62
C ASP A 152 -9.95 -1.83 -11.04
N TYR A 153 -8.93 -1.82 -11.89
CA TYR A 153 -9.02 -2.35 -13.25
C TYR A 153 -7.92 -3.38 -13.50
N SER A 154 -8.28 -4.41 -14.27
CA SER A 154 -7.37 -5.49 -14.64
C SER A 154 -6.98 -5.37 -16.12
N VAL A 155 -5.68 -5.48 -16.41
CA VAL A 155 -5.15 -5.50 -17.78
C VAL A 155 -4.11 -6.61 -17.89
N PHE A 156 -4.25 -7.49 -18.87
CA PHE A 156 -3.32 -8.61 -19.13
C PHE A 156 -3.06 -9.50 -17.91
N GLY A 157 -4.05 -9.68 -17.02
CA GLY A 157 -3.93 -10.50 -15.81
C GLY A 157 -3.29 -9.79 -14.61
N TYR A 158 -2.96 -8.50 -14.72
CA TYR A 158 -2.51 -7.67 -13.61
C TYR A 158 -3.65 -6.81 -13.09
N LYS A 159 -3.86 -6.76 -11.78
CA LYS A 159 -4.81 -5.86 -11.12
C LYS A 159 -4.05 -4.61 -10.68
N PHE A 160 -4.41 -3.45 -11.22
CA PHE A 160 -3.84 -2.18 -10.78
C PHE A 160 -4.61 -1.72 -9.56
N ASN A 161 -3.92 -1.51 -8.43
CA ASN A 161 -4.52 -1.22 -7.13
C ASN A 161 -4.47 0.28 -6.79
N THR A 162 -3.37 0.96 -7.13
CA THR A 162 -3.17 2.37 -6.72
C THR A 162 -2.23 3.10 -7.67
N PHE A 163 -2.59 4.34 -7.99
CA PHE A 163 -1.73 5.31 -8.65
C PHE A 163 -1.39 6.44 -7.68
N GLN A 164 -0.13 6.90 -7.69
CA GLN A 164 0.32 8.03 -6.91
C GLN A 164 1.14 8.98 -7.77
N VAL A 165 0.97 10.27 -7.57
CA VAL A 165 1.82 11.31 -8.16
C VAL A 165 2.07 12.40 -7.14
N GLY A 166 3.32 12.83 -7.01
CA GLY A 166 3.63 13.80 -5.98
C GLY A 166 5.04 14.36 -5.99
N PHE A 167 5.31 15.11 -4.95
CA PHE A 167 6.59 15.71 -4.65
C PHE A 167 7.19 15.06 -3.41
N ASN A 168 8.49 14.79 -3.47
CA ASN A 168 9.28 14.31 -2.34
C ASN A 168 10.49 15.23 -2.16
N HIS A 169 10.73 15.59 -0.91
CA HIS A 169 12.00 16.16 -0.48
C HIS A 169 12.72 15.09 0.33
N MET A 170 14.03 14.96 0.12
CA MET A 170 14.87 14.07 0.91
C MET A 170 16.11 14.82 1.33
N SER A 171 16.39 14.84 2.63
CA SER A 171 17.61 15.40 3.18
C SER A 171 18.11 14.60 4.37
N ASN A 172 19.38 14.79 4.72
CA ASN A 172 19.94 14.17 5.89
C ASN A 172 19.99 15.06 7.15
N GLY A 173 19.45 16.28 7.07
CA GLY A 173 19.44 17.23 8.19
C GLY A 173 20.82 17.76 8.60
N GLN A 174 21.89 17.42 7.87
CA GLN A 174 23.26 17.86 8.16
C GLN A 174 23.61 19.19 7.48
N SER A 175 24.69 19.82 7.92
CA SER A 175 25.20 21.09 7.40
C SER A 175 26.58 20.95 6.73
N GLY A 176 27.00 22.00 5.99
CA GLY A 176 28.32 22.05 5.36
C GLY A 176 28.61 20.88 4.41
N LEU A 177 29.82 20.33 4.49
CA LEU A 177 30.28 19.24 3.61
C LEU A 177 29.55 17.90 3.84
N GLN A 178 28.87 17.76 4.97
CA GLN A 178 28.10 16.55 5.33
C GLN A 178 26.66 16.63 4.83
N SER A 179 26.20 17.82 4.43
CA SER A 179 24.84 18.04 3.96
C SER A 179 24.59 17.29 2.65
N ARG A 180 23.49 16.54 2.61
CA ARG A 180 22.94 15.89 1.41
C ARG A 180 21.46 16.21 1.34
N SER A 181 21.00 16.73 0.20
CA SER A 181 19.58 16.94 -0.05
C SER A 181 19.27 16.97 -1.54
N TRP A 182 18.03 16.62 -1.88
CA TRP A 182 17.49 16.72 -3.23
C TRP A 182 15.96 16.69 -3.20
N ASN A 183 15.36 17.02 -4.34
CA ASN A 183 13.91 17.03 -4.52
C ASN A 183 13.57 16.21 -5.76
N ARG A 184 12.45 15.47 -5.71
CA ARG A 184 11.95 14.69 -6.85
C ARG A 184 10.45 14.89 -7.02
N LEU A 185 10.02 15.01 -8.26
CA LEU A 185 8.65 14.66 -8.64
C LEU A 185 8.64 13.17 -8.93
N PHE A 186 7.61 12.46 -8.48
CA PHE A 186 7.48 11.03 -8.70
C PHE A 186 6.08 10.66 -9.15
N ALA A 187 6.01 9.52 -9.84
CA ALA A 187 4.78 8.79 -10.08
C ALA A 187 5.03 7.32 -9.68
N SER A 188 4.06 6.70 -9.03
CA SER A 188 4.15 5.32 -8.56
C SER A 188 2.87 4.57 -8.89
N ILE A 189 3.02 3.31 -9.31
CA ILE A 189 1.92 2.41 -9.61
C ILE A 189 2.11 1.16 -8.76
N VAL A 190 1.04 0.74 -8.08
CA VAL A 190 0.99 -0.50 -7.32
C VAL A 190 0.01 -1.44 -8.01
N PHE A 191 0.44 -2.68 -8.27
CA PHE A 191 -0.35 -3.71 -8.94
C PHE A 191 -0.08 -5.08 -8.28
N SER A 192 -1.04 -6.01 -8.40
CA SER A 192 -0.91 -7.42 -8.03
C SER A 192 -1.30 -8.38 -9.15
#